data_AF-A0A7C7Q9G0-F1
#
_entry.id   AF-A0A7C7Q9G0-F1
#
_cell.length_a   1.000
_cell.length_b   1.000
_cell.length_c   1.000
_cell.angle_alpha   90.00
_cell.angle_beta   90.00
_cell.angle_gamma   90.00
#
_symmetry.space_group_name_H-M   'P 1'
#
loop_
_entity.id
_entity.type
_entity.pdbx_description
1 polymer ?
#
loop_
_entity_poly.entity_id
_entity_poly.type
_entity_poly.pdbx_seq_one_letter_code
_entity_poly.pdbx_strand_id
1 'polypeptide(L)'
;MNDWKAQLKADPLPWLLEPDEANPGVRLFALRDLLDRAEDDPEVVAAQAAVMRTGPVPAILDAQYPDGYWVKPGPGYSPKYRSTLWSVLFLAQLGADGRDERVRRAV
;
A
#
# COMPACT_ATOMS: atom_id res chain seq x y z
N MET A 1 24.87 -2.56 8.01
CA MET A 1 23.94 -1.56 7.44
C MET A 1 24.71 -0.84 6.35
N ASN A 2 24.35 -1.02 5.08
CA ASN A 2 25.04 -0.34 3.98
C ASN A 2 24.82 1.18 4.13
N ASP A 3 25.89 1.97 4.13
CA ASP A 3 25.79 3.43 4.07
C ASP A 3 25.46 3.86 2.63
N TRP A 4 24.26 3.48 2.18
CA TRP A 4 23.75 3.85 0.86
C TRP A 4 23.62 5.36 0.72
N LYS A 5 23.39 6.07 1.84
CA LYS A 5 23.29 7.53 1.87
C LYS A 5 24.61 8.19 1.45
N ALA A 6 25.76 7.64 1.82
CA ALA A 6 27.06 8.14 1.36
C ALA A 6 27.27 8.06 -0.16
N GLN A 7 26.48 7.28 -0.88
CA GLN A 7 26.54 7.19 -2.35
C GLN A 7 25.63 8.22 -3.04
N LEU A 8 24.80 8.94 -2.29
CA LEU A 8 23.84 9.91 -2.82
C LEU A 8 24.41 11.33 -2.88
N LYS A 9 23.91 12.10 -3.84
CA LYS A 9 24.27 13.51 -4.02
C LYS A 9 23.53 14.46 -3.06
N ALA A 10 22.47 13.97 -2.42
CA ALA A 10 21.63 14.70 -1.47
C ALA A 10 20.85 13.70 -0.60
N ASP A 11 20.30 14.16 0.53
CA ASP A 11 19.41 13.38 1.37
C ASP A 11 17.99 13.34 0.76
N PRO A 12 17.47 12.17 0.34
CA PRO A 12 16.14 12.06 -0.22
C PRO A 12 15.04 11.93 0.86
N LEU A 13 15.41 11.73 2.13
CA LEU A 13 14.44 11.43 3.18
C LEU A 13 13.40 12.52 3.41
N PRO A 14 13.71 13.83 3.36
CA PRO A 14 12.68 14.86 3.48
C PRO A 14 11.56 14.72 2.45
N TRP A 15 11.89 14.32 1.21
CA TRP A 15 10.92 14.08 0.15
C TRP A 15 10.20 12.74 0.30
N LEU A 16 10.94 11.66 0.59
CA LEU A 16 10.35 10.32 0.77
C LEU A 16 9.41 10.24 1.99
N LEU A 17 9.67 11.04 3.02
CA LEU A 17 8.87 11.08 4.24
C LEU A 17 7.79 12.15 4.20
N GLU A 18 7.69 12.95 3.14
CA GLU A 18 6.62 13.94 3.03
C GLU A 18 5.24 13.25 3.02
N PRO A 19 4.22 13.79 3.73
CA PRO A 19 2.84 13.33 3.55
C PRO A 19 2.36 13.58 2.10
N ASP A 20 2.02 12.51 1.40
CA ASP A 20 1.44 12.56 0.05
C ASP A 20 0.09 11.83 0.04
N GLU A 21 -1.01 12.56 -0.15
CA GLU A 21 -2.36 11.98 -0.18
C GLU A 21 -2.61 11.10 -1.41
N ALA A 22 -1.91 11.35 -2.52
CA ALA A 22 -2.02 10.56 -3.74
C ALA A 22 -1.19 9.27 -3.64
N ASN A 23 -0.03 9.31 -2.97
CA ASN A 23 0.88 8.16 -2.84
C ASN A 23 1.34 7.89 -1.38
N PRO A 24 0.40 7.66 -0.44
CA PRO A 24 0.75 7.51 0.99
C PRO A 24 1.69 6.33 1.28
N GLY A 25 1.72 5.33 0.39
CA GLY A 25 2.59 4.16 0.52
C GLY A 25 4.09 4.50 0.44
N VAL A 26 4.47 5.59 -0.22
CA VAL A 26 5.89 6.01 -0.33
C VAL A 26 6.50 6.24 1.05
N ARG A 27 5.79 6.99 1.90
CA ARG A 27 6.23 7.25 3.28
C ARG A 27 6.30 5.96 4.10
N LEU A 28 5.29 5.09 3.99
CA LEU A 28 5.27 3.80 4.69
C LEU A 28 6.49 2.93 4.32
N PHE A 29 6.75 2.76 3.03
CA PHE A 29 7.88 1.95 2.55
C PHE A 29 9.22 2.59 2.90
N ALA A 30 9.35 3.92 2.86
CA ALA A 30 10.57 4.59 3.29
C ALA A 30 10.86 4.35 4.78
N LEU A 31 9.86 4.45 5.66
CA LEU A 31 10.01 4.19 7.10
C LEU A 31 10.38 2.72 7.36
N ARG A 32 9.66 1.77 6.76
CA ARG A 32 9.85 0.34 7.01
C ARG A 32 11.10 -0.22 6.34
N ASP A 33 11.27 0.02 5.04
CA ASP A 33 12.22 -0.71 4.20
C ASP A 33 13.57 0.02 4.03
N LEU A 34 13.61 1.35 4.21
CA LEU A 34 14.86 2.13 4.10
C LEU A 34 15.42 2.57 5.45
N LEU A 35 14.54 2.79 6.44
CA LEU A 35 14.91 3.24 7.78
C LEU A 35 14.77 2.13 8.84
N ASP A 36 14.38 0.92 8.44
CA ASP A 36 14.24 -0.26 9.29
C ASP A 36 13.42 0.01 10.56
N ARG A 37 12.39 0.87 10.47
CA ARG A 37 11.51 1.17 11.60
C ARG A 37 10.62 -0.03 11.91
N ALA A 38 10.44 -0.29 13.20
CA ALA A 38 9.60 -1.38 13.68
C ALA A 38 8.14 -1.15 13.29
N GLU A 39 7.36 -2.23 13.15
CA GLU A 39 5.94 -2.15 12.77
C GLU A 39 5.08 -1.41 13.80
N ASP A 40 5.52 -1.37 15.05
CA ASP A 40 4.88 -0.64 16.16
C ASP A 40 5.41 0.78 16.36
N ASP A 41 6.36 1.23 15.53
CA ASP A 41 6.80 2.63 15.50
C ASP A 41 5.58 3.53 15.18
N PRO A 42 5.31 4.57 15.99
CA PRO A 42 4.15 5.44 15.77
C PRO A 42 4.08 6.06 14.38
N GLU A 43 5.22 6.34 13.73
CA GLU A 43 5.24 6.88 12.37
C GLU A 43 4.85 5.83 11.32
N VAL A 44 5.26 4.57 11.53
CA VAL A 44 4.89 3.45 10.65
C VAL A 44 3.39 3.17 10.77
N VAL A 45 2.86 3.12 12.00
CA VAL A 45 1.42 2.95 12.25
C VAL A 45 0.60 4.08 11.61
N ALA A 46 1.05 5.32 11.75
CA ALA A 46 0.39 6.47 11.13
C ALA A 46 0.44 6.41 9.59
N ALA A 47 1.57 6.03 9.00
CA ALA A 47 1.71 5.88 7.56
C ALA A 47 0.83 4.74 7.01
N GLN A 48 0.78 3.60 7.70
CA GLN A 48 -0.10 2.48 7.35
C GLN A 48 -1.58 2.90 7.40
N ALA A 49 -1.98 3.67 8.42
CA ALA A 49 -3.33 4.21 8.52
C ALA A 49 -3.65 5.22 7.40
N ALA A 50 -2.67 6.01 6.95
CA ALA A 50 -2.83 6.91 5.81
C ALA A 50 -3.05 6.12 4.51
N VAL A 51 -2.28 5.05 4.28
CA VAL A 51 -2.48 4.15 3.12
C VAL A 51 -3.90 3.61 3.06
N MET A 52 -4.49 3.24 4.20
CA MET A 52 -5.85 2.70 4.24
C MET A 52 -6.95 3.76 4.07
N ARG A 53 -6.63 5.05 4.22
CA ARG A 53 -7.59 6.16 4.24
C ARG A 53 -7.58 7.05 3.01
N THR A 54 -6.44 7.19 2.33
CA THR A 54 -6.27 8.09 1.19
C THR A 54 -5.60 7.39 0.01
N GLY A 55 -5.68 8.01 -1.17
CA GLY A 55 -5.05 7.49 -2.37
C GLY A 55 -5.74 6.24 -2.94
N PRO A 56 -5.00 5.36 -3.64
CA PRO A 56 -5.59 4.31 -4.46
C PRO A 56 -6.14 3.11 -3.67
N VAL A 57 -5.59 2.78 -2.50
CA VAL A 57 -6.03 1.62 -1.70
C VAL A 57 -7.51 1.71 -1.30
N PRO A 58 -8.01 2.78 -0.65
CA PRO A 58 -9.43 2.87 -0.33
C PRO A 58 -10.30 2.85 -1.59
N ALA A 59 -9.89 3.50 -2.69
CA ALA A 59 -10.64 3.49 -3.94
C ALA A 59 -10.76 2.07 -4.55
N ILE A 60 -9.72 1.24 -4.44
CA ILE A 60 -9.78 -0.16 -4.87
C ILE A 60 -10.71 -0.94 -3.94
N LEU A 61 -10.58 -0.80 -2.62
CA LEU A 61 -11.41 -1.54 -1.65
C LEU A 61 -12.89 -1.17 -1.76
N ASP A 62 -13.22 0.09 -2.03
CA ASP A 62 -14.61 0.56 -2.19
C ASP A 62 -15.27 0.03 -3.47
N ALA A 63 -14.47 -0.39 -4.45
CA ALA A 63 -14.95 -1.05 -5.66
C ALA A 63 -15.17 -2.58 -5.49
N GLN A 64 -14.84 -3.13 -4.32
CA GLN A 64 -15.05 -4.55 -4.03
C GLN A 64 -16.55 -4.83 -3.83
N TYR A 65 -17.04 -5.91 -4.43
CA TYR A 65 -18.40 -6.38 -4.18
C TYR A 65 -18.50 -7.01 -2.78
N PRO A 66 -19.68 -7.01 -2.16
CA PRO A 66 -19.89 -7.59 -0.83
C PRO A 66 -19.70 -9.11 -0.75
N ASP A 67 -19.37 -9.81 -1.84
CA ASP A 67 -18.92 -11.22 -1.81
C ASP A 67 -17.40 -11.37 -1.91
N GLY A 68 -16.65 -10.26 -2.02
CA GLY A 68 -15.19 -10.22 -1.99
C GLY A 68 -14.48 -10.16 -3.36
N TYR A 69 -15.22 -10.20 -4.46
CA TYR A 69 -14.66 -10.11 -5.81
C TYR A 69 -14.67 -8.67 -6.35
N TRP A 70 -13.89 -8.44 -7.41
CA TRP A 70 -13.99 -7.23 -8.24
C TRP A 70 -14.52 -7.55 -9.64
N VAL A 71 -15.45 -6.73 -10.12
CA VAL A 71 -16.15 -6.83 -11.42
C VAL A 71 -17.06 -8.05 -11.57
N LYS A 72 -16.53 -9.27 -11.44
CA LYS A 72 -17.29 -10.52 -11.55
C LYS A 72 -16.61 -11.65 -10.76
N PRO A 73 -17.37 -12.65 -10.28
CA PRO A 73 -16.80 -13.83 -9.64
C PRO A 73 -16.06 -14.73 -10.65
N GLY A 74 -15.29 -15.69 -10.12
CA GLY A 74 -14.57 -16.70 -10.90
C GLY A 74 -13.04 -16.51 -10.83
N PRO A 75 -12.27 -16.94 -11.84
CA PRO A 75 -10.81 -17.00 -11.76
C PRO A 75 -10.09 -15.62 -11.69
N GLY A 76 -10.83 -14.52 -11.74
CA GLY A 76 -10.31 -13.20 -11.36
C GLY A 76 -9.25 -12.56 -12.27
N TYR A 77 -8.88 -13.14 -13.43
CA TYR A 77 -7.85 -12.57 -14.33
C TYR A 77 -8.36 -11.49 -15.30
N SER A 78 -9.58 -11.65 -15.81
CA SER A 78 -10.20 -10.76 -16.80
C SER A 78 -11.42 -10.05 -16.23
N PRO A 79 -11.62 -8.75 -16.52
CA PRO A 79 -10.80 -7.90 -17.37
C PRO A 79 -9.49 -7.44 -16.70
N LYS A 80 -8.43 -7.26 -17.51
CA LYS A 80 -7.12 -6.83 -17.02
C LYS A 80 -7.21 -5.52 -16.24
N TYR A 81 -6.43 -5.42 -15.18
CA TYR A 81 -6.32 -4.27 -14.27
C TYR A 81 -7.57 -3.91 -13.46
N ARG A 82 -8.65 -4.70 -13.55
CA ARG A 82 -9.88 -4.43 -12.80
C ARG A 82 -10.45 -5.65 -12.09
N SER A 83 -10.18 -6.85 -12.56
CA SER A 83 -10.67 -8.07 -11.91
C SER A 83 -9.91 -8.38 -10.62
N THR A 84 -10.45 -9.29 -9.81
CA THR A 84 -9.95 -9.62 -8.45
C THR A 84 -8.42 -9.78 -8.39
N LEU A 85 -7.82 -10.58 -9.29
CA LEU A 85 -6.38 -10.83 -9.24
C LEU A 85 -5.57 -9.53 -9.34
N TRP A 86 -5.96 -8.61 -10.23
CA TRP A 86 -5.27 -7.33 -10.40
C TRP A 86 -5.50 -6.42 -9.21
N SER A 87 -6.74 -6.35 -8.69
CA SER A 87 -7.05 -5.55 -7.50
C SER A 87 -6.21 -6.01 -6.30
N VAL A 88 -6.10 -7.32 -6.06
CA VAL A 88 -5.28 -7.88 -4.98
C VAL A 88 -3.79 -7.58 -5.17
N LEU A 89 -3.28 -7.70 -6.40
CA LEU A 89 -1.88 -7.34 -6.70
C LEU A 89 -1.61 -5.86 -6.43
N PHE A 90 -2.51 -4.98 -6.84
CA PHE A 90 -2.37 -3.55 -6.58
C PHE A 90 -2.45 -3.23 -5.09
N LEU A 91 -3.38 -3.82 -4.34
CA LEU A 91 -3.46 -3.66 -2.89
C LEU A 91 -2.13 -4.03 -2.21
N ALA A 92 -1.53 -5.16 -2.59
CA ALA A 92 -0.23 -5.57 -2.05
C ALA A 92 0.90 -4.58 -2.42
N GLN A 93 0.96 -4.16 -3.69
CA GLN A 93 1.98 -3.21 -4.17
C GLN A 93 1.86 -1.82 -3.53
N LEU A 94 0.64 -1.40 -3.23
CA LEU A 94 0.35 -0.07 -2.65
C LEU A 94 0.41 -0.06 -1.12
N GLY A 95 0.68 -1.21 -0.49
CA GLY A 95 0.88 -1.32 0.96
C GLY A 95 -0.41 -1.43 1.76
N ALA A 96 -1.49 -1.95 1.17
CA ALA A 96 -2.72 -2.22 1.90
C ALA A 96 -2.46 -3.15 3.10
N ASP A 97 -3.10 -2.86 4.23
CA ASP A 97 -2.97 -3.66 5.45
C ASP A 97 -3.67 -5.01 5.28
N GLY A 98 -2.89 -6.09 5.27
CA GLY A 98 -3.39 -7.47 5.13
C GLY A 98 -4.32 -7.91 6.27
N ARG A 99 -4.41 -7.15 7.36
CA ARG A 99 -5.32 -7.41 8.48
C ARG A 99 -6.72 -6.86 8.24
N ASP A 100 -6.90 -5.92 7.30
CA ASP A 100 -8.22 -5.37 6.94
C ASP A 100 -9.12 -6.49 6.38
N GLU A 101 -10.35 -6.57 6.89
CA GLU A 101 -11.31 -7.61 6.52
C GLU A 101 -11.58 -7.62 5.00
N ARG A 102 -11.62 -6.44 4.36
CA ARG A 102 -11.83 -6.31 2.91
C ARG A 102 -10.68 -6.88 2.09
N VAL A 103 -9.45 -6.80 2.61
CA VAL A 103 -8.28 -7.46 2.01
C VAL A 103 -8.38 -8.97 2.20
N ARG A 104 -8.73 -9.43 3.42
CA ARG A 104 -8.82 -10.86 3.75
C ARG A 104 -9.94 -11.61 3.04
N ARG A 105 -11.01 -10.93 2.67
CA ARG A 105 -12.16 -11.52 1.98
C ARG A 105 -12.02 -11.62 0.45
N ALA A 106 -10.89 -11.18 -0.11
CA ALA A 106 -10.70 -11.17 -1.56
C ALA A 106 -10.79 -12.58 -2.16
N VAL A 107 -11.70 -12.78 -3.14
CA VAL A 107 -11.98 -14.07 -3.80
C VAL A 107 -12.15 -13.98 -5.31
#